data_AF-A0A556AG79-F1
#
_entry.id   AF-A0A556AG79-F1
#
_cell.length_a   1.000
_cell.length_b   1.000
_cell.length_c   1.000
_cell.angle_alpha   90.00
_cell.angle_beta   90.00
_cell.angle_gamma   90.00
#
_symmetry.space_group_name_H-M   'P 1'
#
loop_
_entity.id
_entity.type
_entity.pdbx_description
1 polymer ?
#
loop_
_entity_poly.entity_id
_entity_poly.type
_entity_poly.pdbx_seq_one_letter_code
_entity_poly.pdbx_strand_id
1 'polypeptide(L)'
;MSPCSLPGRCLPQPLRRSRAGAPWLRAVLAVALLSIALPTFAATDADVQRAVQRAADQAVRQAKQQQARAEREERQRAAQAEREARQRQAQAQREANAQARQETLARSCASLQAWVDAEPIPFYTGHRPSEAAIAAMLRDARFVPIFGQRYDEMDRQTLQQLAQGASRCFAVPNGPLAALPAREKQLVNSALAPGQQPANLQHLARAREADATLLRLASAATGLQPTEPDAQRLLAMEREGEAVFAMAAQAARERFLADLRAADTAVAVPVLAAAVDQALASAQGLDGLQALATLAHRQQAGFMPAGERLQSTEGVQARAENLRRIQQRMDAIGEALAATERQRIDALGEGAVALEQGVRWHADYLQRLQPYAARVEPLAGLLPYFTQKREQALAQARETLQRQAAGTASHEELHGLQARYLLPQDQQTVPGMAILTAFTAQAQAVDKRIALGRSGVEPEQPAPSKQAAPQAAAGEPSEDVMYDLVRSVLDTGTRRQNALMAGCLDGPRTHDPAMNQVCLATMLYAGVTSGTWEPAPPPKILAFEKIGCAPALGQAGYQCDYRLAVEKRLNPALVGPEAQRLLEGASLKQARFIEGRNGWMMIYTDEAVQ
;
A
#
# COMPACT_ATOMS: atom_id res chain seq x y z
N MET A 1 -51.80 -27.06 -13.42
CA MET A 1 -52.39 -26.03 -12.53
C MET A 1 -51.59 -24.74 -12.69
N SER A 2 -52.08 -23.82 -13.53
CA SER A 2 -51.88 -22.37 -13.34
C SER A 2 -52.78 -21.91 -12.14
N PRO A 3 -52.79 -20.65 -11.64
CA PRO A 3 -52.27 -19.42 -12.29
C PRO A 3 -51.78 -18.25 -11.39
N CYS A 4 -51.38 -17.17 -12.09
CA CYS A 4 -51.58 -15.73 -11.81
C CYS A 4 -50.65 -14.98 -10.84
N SER A 5 -50.40 -13.66 -10.94
CA SER A 5 -50.50 -12.60 -11.98
C SER A 5 -50.44 -11.24 -11.26
N LEU A 6 -49.42 -10.39 -11.52
CA LEU A 6 -49.41 -8.88 -11.54
C LEU A 6 -49.97 -8.07 -10.32
N PRO A 7 -49.73 -6.73 -10.11
CA PRO A 7 -49.60 -5.65 -11.12
C PRO A 7 -48.70 -4.39 -10.85
N GLY A 8 -48.54 -3.55 -11.90
CA GLY A 8 -48.26 -2.08 -11.85
C GLY A 8 -47.01 -1.58 -12.60
N ARG A 9 -47.03 -1.19 -13.90
CA ARG A 9 -47.36 0.13 -14.56
C ARG A 9 -46.62 1.34 -13.96
N CYS A 10 -45.86 2.17 -14.71
CA CYS A 10 -46.31 3.07 -15.79
C CYS A 10 -45.24 3.45 -16.85
N LEU A 11 -45.77 3.78 -18.03
CA LEU A 11 -45.21 4.21 -19.33
C LEU A 11 -44.99 5.75 -19.40
N PRO A 12 -44.30 6.37 -20.41
CA PRO A 12 -44.80 6.42 -21.80
C PRO A 12 -43.79 6.41 -22.97
N GLN A 13 -44.22 5.76 -24.05
CA GLN A 13 -43.77 5.96 -25.44
C GLN A 13 -44.61 7.04 -26.15
N PRO A 14 -44.06 7.76 -27.15
CA PRO A 14 -44.82 8.67 -27.98
C PRO A 14 -45.56 7.95 -29.12
N LEU A 15 -46.89 8.04 -29.09
CA LEU A 15 -47.81 7.67 -30.16
C LEU A 15 -47.73 8.71 -31.31
N ARG A 16 -47.26 8.27 -32.49
CA ARG A 16 -47.48 8.99 -33.74
C ARG A 16 -48.96 8.93 -34.11
N ARG A 17 -49.63 10.08 -34.02
CA ARG A 17 -51.00 10.33 -34.50
C ARG A 17 -51.09 10.10 -36.00
N SER A 18 -51.70 9.01 -36.42
CA SER A 18 -52.30 8.84 -37.74
C SER A 18 -53.62 9.63 -37.80
N ARG A 19 -53.59 10.83 -38.38
CA ARG A 19 -54.80 11.54 -38.80
C ARG A 19 -55.35 10.86 -40.05
N ALA A 20 -56.20 9.86 -39.84
CA ALA A 20 -57.23 9.49 -40.79
C ALA A 20 -58.42 10.43 -40.55
N GLY A 21 -58.74 11.26 -41.53
CA GLY A 21 -59.83 12.23 -41.48
C GLY A 21 -60.09 12.73 -42.89
N ALA A 22 -60.98 12.03 -43.59
CA ALA A 22 -61.39 12.28 -44.95
C ALA A 22 -62.00 13.70 -45.12
N PRO A 23 -61.49 14.55 -46.03
CA PRO A 23 -62.14 15.80 -46.40
C PRO A 23 -63.06 15.61 -47.64
N TRP A 24 -63.88 14.55 -47.68
CA TRP A 24 -64.71 14.21 -48.84
C TRP A 24 -66.21 14.46 -48.58
N LEU A 25 -66.54 15.40 -47.68
CA LEU A 25 -67.92 15.64 -47.22
C LEU A 25 -68.22 17.13 -47.00
N ARG A 26 -67.73 18.00 -47.90
CA ARG A 26 -68.06 19.44 -47.94
C ARG A 26 -68.21 20.02 -49.37
N ALA A 27 -68.84 19.29 -50.28
CA ALA A 27 -69.17 19.81 -51.62
C ALA A 27 -70.52 19.29 -52.16
N VAL A 28 -71.57 19.23 -51.31
CA VAL A 28 -72.95 18.88 -51.74
C VAL A 28 -74.04 19.85 -51.24
N LEU A 29 -73.71 20.94 -50.53
CA LEU A 29 -74.72 21.90 -50.07
C LEU A 29 -74.32 23.34 -50.37
N ALA A 30 -74.36 23.68 -51.66
CA ALA A 30 -74.33 25.06 -52.16
C ALA A 30 -75.04 25.16 -53.52
N VAL A 31 -76.24 24.56 -53.63
CA VAL A 31 -77.18 24.80 -54.74
C VAL A 31 -78.59 24.91 -54.18
N ALA A 32 -78.83 25.97 -53.40
CA ALA A 32 -80.16 26.49 -53.10
C ALA A 32 -79.96 27.94 -52.64
N LEU A 33 -80.68 28.89 -53.24
CA LEU A 33 -80.63 30.35 -53.05
C LEU A 33 -79.67 31.13 -53.98
N LEU A 34 -79.98 31.09 -55.28
CA LEU A 34 -79.87 32.28 -56.12
C LEU A 34 -81.04 32.28 -57.11
N SER A 35 -82.19 32.76 -56.63
CA SER A 35 -83.35 33.12 -57.44
C SER A 35 -83.34 34.64 -57.65
N ILE A 36 -82.63 35.14 -58.67
CA ILE A 36 -82.85 36.51 -59.18
C ILE A 36 -82.66 36.51 -60.70
N ALA A 37 -83.73 36.95 -61.37
CA ALA A 37 -83.82 37.49 -62.74
C ALA A 37 -83.51 36.56 -63.93
N LEU A 38 -84.59 35.98 -64.48
CA LEU A 38 -84.71 35.63 -65.89
C LEU A 38 -84.86 36.91 -66.74
N PRO A 39 -83.96 37.20 -67.69
CA PRO A 39 -84.33 37.96 -68.88
C PRO A 39 -84.86 36.98 -69.93
N THR A 40 -86.14 37.11 -70.24
CA THR A 40 -86.78 36.47 -71.41
C THR A 40 -86.10 36.95 -72.69
N PHE A 41 -85.24 36.11 -73.25
CA PHE A 41 -84.90 36.17 -74.67
C PHE A 41 -85.31 34.83 -75.28
N ALA A 42 -86.19 34.91 -76.28
CA ALA A 42 -86.57 33.78 -77.12
C ALA A 42 -85.33 33.30 -77.88
N ALA A 43 -84.60 32.35 -77.29
CA ALA A 43 -83.57 31.60 -77.98
C ALA A 43 -84.27 30.56 -78.85
N THR A 44 -84.09 30.68 -80.16
CA THR A 44 -84.55 29.70 -81.15
C THR A 44 -83.93 28.31 -80.85
N ASP A 45 -84.62 27.23 -81.21
CA ASP A 45 -84.21 25.83 -81.01
C ASP A 45 -82.74 25.52 -81.43
N ALA A 46 -82.20 26.32 -82.36
CA ALA A 46 -80.82 26.22 -82.83
C ALA A 46 -79.75 26.63 -81.80
N ASP A 47 -80.04 27.55 -80.87
CA ASP A 47 -79.05 28.03 -79.89
C ASP A 47 -78.96 27.13 -78.66
N VAL A 48 -80.08 26.48 -78.27
CA VAL A 48 -80.09 25.44 -77.24
C VAL A 48 -79.34 24.19 -77.73
N GLN A 49 -79.54 23.78 -78.98
CA GLN A 49 -78.78 22.67 -79.56
C GLN A 49 -77.27 22.96 -79.62
N ARG A 50 -76.83 24.18 -79.97
CA ARG A 50 -75.40 24.54 -79.94
C ARG A 50 -74.84 24.58 -78.52
N ALA A 51 -75.62 25.00 -77.52
CA ALA A 51 -75.20 24.97 -76.13
C ALA A 51 -75.05 23.54 -75.60
N VAL A 52 -75.99 22.65 -75.93
CA VAL A 52 -75.93 21.22 -75.57
C VAL A 52 -74.77 20.52 -76.28
N GLN A 53 -74.52 20.81 -77.56
CA GLN A 53 -73.37 20.26 -78.30
C GLN A 53 -72.03 20.71 -77.67
N ARG A 54 -71.90 22.00 -77.31
CA ARG A 54 -70.69 22.52 -76.64
C ARG A 54 -70.52 21.92 -75.25
N ALA A 55 -71.60 21.71 -74.50
CA ALA A 55 -71.57 21.06 -73.19
C ALA A 55 -71.17 19.58 -73.31
N ALA A 56 -71.67 18.86 -74.31
CA ALA A 56 -71.27 17.48 -74.61
C ALA A 56 -69.79 17.40 -75.03
N ASP A 57 -69.32 18.31 -75.89
CA ASP A 57 -67.90 18.38 -76.29
C ASP A 57 -66.98 18.78 -75.13
N GLN A 58 -67.46 19.60 -74.19
CA GLN A 58 -66.73 19.92 -72.97
C GLN A 58 -66.68 18.73 -72.00
N ALA A 59 -67.79 18.01 -71.82
CA ALA A 59 -67.84 16.81 -70.99
C ALA A 59 -66.93 15.70 -71.54
N VAL A 60 -66.92 15.49 -72.86
CA VAL A 60 -66.01 14.53 -73.53
C VAL A 60 -64.55 14.95 -73.35
N ARG A 61 -64.23 16.25 -73.46
CA ARG A 61 -62.87 16.76 -73.19
C ARG A 61 -62.45 16.59 -71.73
N GLN A 62 -63.36 16.85 -70.78
CA GLN A 62 -63.09 16.65 -69.35
C GLN A 62 -62.91 15.16 -69.02
N ALA A 63 -63.73 14.27 -69.57
CA ALA A 63 -63.59 12.83 -69.40
C ALA A 63 -62.26 12.31 -69.96
N LYS A 64 -61.86 12.75 -71.18
CA LYS A 64 -60.55 12.44 -71.75
C LYS A 64 -59.39 12.98 -70.90
N GLN A 65 -59.53 14.18 -70.33
CA GLN A 65 -58.52 14.74 -69.43
C GLN A 65 -58.42 13.98 -68.10
N GLN A 66 -59.55 13.53 -67.53
CA GLN A 66 -59.56 12.72 -66.32
C GLN A 66 -58.95 11.34 -66.56
N GLN A 67 -59.28 10.69 -67.68
CA GLN A 67 -58.68 9.42 -68.06
C GLN A 67 -57.16 9.55 -68.28
N ALA A 68 -56.72 10.59 -68.99
CA ALA A 68 -55.29 10.85 -69.18
C ALA A 68 -54.56 11.18 -67.87
N ARG A 69 -55.23 11.80 -66.87
CA ARG A 69 -54.66 12.00 -65.53
C ARG A 69 -54.56 10.70 -64.75
N ALA A 70 -55.61 9.87 -64.77
CA ALA A 70 -55.60 8.56 -64.11
C ALA A 70 -54.51 7.65 -64.68
N GLU A 71 -54.35 7.59 -66.01
CA GLU A 71 -53.28 6.81 -66.65
C GLU A 71 -51.88 7.35 -66.31
N ARG A 72 -51.72 8.68 -66.19
CA ARG A 72 -50.44 9.28 -65.74
C ARG A 72 -50.15 8.96 -64.28
N GLU A 73 -51.16 9.01 -63.41
CA GLU A 73 -51.01 8.65 -62.00
C GLU A 73 -50.69 7.17 -61.82
N GLU A 74 -51.34 6.29 -62.58
CA GLU A 74 -51.06 4.85 -62.57
C GLU A 74 -49.64 4.56 -63.07
N ARG A 75 -49.22 5.18 -64.18
CA ARG A 75 -47.83 5.09 -64.66
C ARG A 75 -46.83 5.65 -63.66
N GLN A 76 -47.15 6.75 -62.96
CA GLN A 76 -46.30 7.30 -61.91
C GLN A 76 -46.19 6.38 -60.71
N ARG A 77 -47.29 5.78 -60.26
CA ARG A 77 -47.30 4.80 -59.16
C ARG A 77 -46.54 3.53 -59.53
N ALA A 78 -46.75 3.00 -60.74
CA ALA A 78 -46.01 1.86 -61.24
C ALA A 78 -44.50 2.16 -61.34
N ALA A 79 -44.13 3.33 -61.88
CA ALA A 79 -42.74 3.77 -61.94
C ALA A 79 -42.12 3.99 -60.55
N GLN A 80 -42.89 4.49 -59.58
CA GLN A 80 -42.42 4.65 -58.20
C GLN A 80 -42.22 3.29 -57.52
N ALA A 81 -43.18 2.37 -57.66
CA ALA A 81 -43.09 1.01 -57.12
C ALA A 81 -41.89 0.27 -57.73
N GLU A 82 -41.63 0.42 -59.03
CA GLU A 82 -40.47 -0.16 -59.68
C GLU A 82 -39.15 0.43 -59.16
N ARG A 83 -39.08 1.75 -58.95
CA ARG A 83 -37.91 2.41 -58.32
C ARG A 83 -37.68 1.90 -56.90
N GLU A 84 -38.73 1.78 -56.09
CA GLU A 84 -38.64 1.26 -54.73
C GLU A 84 -38.20 -0.21 -54.72
N ALA A 85 -38.72 -1.05 -55.63
CA ALA A 85 -38.30 -2.44 -55.78
C ALA A 85 -36.83 -2.55 -56.17
N ARG A 86 -36.37 -1.77 -57.16
CA ARG A 86 -34.95 -1.71 -57.56
C ARG A 86 -34.06 -1.21 -56.43
N GLN A 87 -34.51 -0.23 -55.65
CA GLN A 87 -33.78 0.27 -54.47
C GLN A 87 -33.66 -0.80 -53.38
N ARG A 88 -34.75 -1.51 -53.06
CA ARG A 88 -34.71 -2.63 -52.08
C ARG A 88 -33.81 -3.76 -52.55
N GLN A 89 -33.87 -4.13 -53.82
CA GLN A 89 -32.99 -5.15 -54.39
C GLN A 89 -31.52 -4.71 -54.34
N ALA A 90 -31.23 -3.46 -54.70
CA ALA A 90 -29.88 -2.92 -54.61
C ALA A 90 -29.38 -2.85 -53.16
N GLN A 91 -30.24 -2.53 -52.20
CA GLN A 91 -29.90 -2.53 -50.78
C GLN A 91 -29.63 -3.95 -50.27
N ALA A 92 -30.53 -4.91 -50.54
CA ALA A 92 -30.34 -6.31 -50.16
C ALA A 92 -29.07 -6.92 -50.78
N GLN A 93 -28.75 -6.59 -52.03
CA GLN A 93 -27.51 -7.04 -52.67
C GLN A 93 -26.26 -6.42 -52.00
N ARG A 94 -26.32 -5.14 -51.60
CA ARG A 94 -25.22 -4.50 -50.85
C ARG A 94 -25.03 -5.15 -49.48
N GLU A 95 -26.12 -5.44 -48.78
CA GLU A 95 -26.10 -6.13 -47.48
C GLU A 95 -25.56 -7.56 -47.61
N ALA A 96 -26.02 -8.34 -48.60
CA ALA A 96 -25.52 -9.69 -48.86
C ALA A 96 -24.03 -9.70 -49.24
N ASN A 97 -23.60 -8.76 -50.10
CA ASN A 97 -22.18 -8.62 -50.44
C ASN A 97 -21.33 -8.17 -49.24
N ALA A 98 -21.88 -7.32 -48.35
CA ALA A 98 -21.21 -6.90 -47.13
C ALA A 98 -21.06 -8.08 -46.15
N GLN A 99 -22.10 -8.90 -45.98
CA GLN A 99 -22.07 -10.12 -45.17
C GLN A 99 -21.07 -11.15 -45.71
N ALA A 100 -21.11 -11.45 -47.02
CA ALA A 100 -20.16 -12.38 -47.63
C ALA A 100 -18.70 -11.93 -47.48
N ARG A 101 -18.44 -10.61 -47.58
CA ARG A 101 -17.12 -10.02 -47.30
C ARG A 101 -16.74 -10.17 -45.82
N GLN A 102 -17.67 -9.94 -44.90
CA GLN A 102 -17.44 -10.12 -43.46
C GLN A 102 -17.12 -11.58 -43.12
N GLU A 103 -17.84 -12.55 -43.67
CA GLU A 103 -17.58 -13.98 -43.44
C GLU A 103 -16.24 -14.45 -44.00
N THR A 104 -15.87 -13.93 -45.19
CA THR A 104 -14.56 -14.23 -45.80
C THR A 104 -13.44 -13.65 -44.94
N LEU A 105 -13.61 -12.42 -44.45
CA LEU A 105 -12.65 -11.79 -43.56
C LEU A 105 -12.56 -12.52 -42.21
N ALA A 106 -13.69 -12.90 -41.61
CA ALA A 106 -13.74 -13.66 -40.36
C ALA A 106 -12.97 -14.99 -40.48
N ARG A 107 -13.14 -15.72 -41.59
CA ARG A 107 -12.35 -16.93 -41.87
C ARG A 107 -10.85 -16.65 -41.98
N SER A 108 -10.47 -15.55 -42.65
CA SER A 108 -9.06 -15.16 -42.75
C SER A 108 -8.44 -14.71 -41.42
N CYS A 109 -9.27 -14.29 -40.46
CA CYS A 109 -8.84 -13.87 -39.12
C CYS A 109 -8.79 -15.02 -38.10
N ALA A 110 -9.26 -16.22 -38.45
CA ALA A 110 -9.39 -17.34 -37.53
C ALA A 110 -8.04 -17.78 -36.92
N SER A 111 -6.97 -17.85 -37.72
CA SER A 111 -5.63 -18.19 -37.20
C SER A 111 -5.11 -17.13 -36.23
N LEU A 112 -5.27 -15.84 -36.55
CA LEU A 112 -4.86 -14.76 -35.64
C LEU A 112 -5.67 -14.76 -34.34
N GLN A 113 -6.96 -15.06 -34.42
CA GLN A 113 -7.80 -15.25 -33.23
C GLN A 113 -7.32 -16.43 -32.41
N ALA A 114 -7.15 -17.61 -33.02
CA ALA A 114 -6.67 -18.81 -32.33
C ALA A 114 -5.30 -18.57 -31.66
N TRP A 115 -4.41 -17.80 -32.30
CA TRP A 115 -3.14 -17.41 -31.71
C TRP A 115 -3.29 -16.49 -30.50
N VAL A 116 -4.22 -15.52 -30.51
CA VAL A 116 -4.51 -14.66 -29.36
C VAL A 116 -5.17 -15.44 -28.22
N ASP A 117 -6.03 -16.40 -28.55
CA ASP A 117 -6.84 -17.17 -27.59
C ASP A 117 -6.10 -18.40 -27.02
N ALA A 118 -4.97 -18.83 -27.62
CA ALA A 118 -4.27 -20.06 -27.26
C ALA A 118 -3.82 -20.15 -25.79
N GLU A 119 -3.34 -19.05 -25.21
CA GLU A 119 -2.97 -18.97 -23.80
C GLU A 119 -3.21 -17.56 -23.25
N PRO A 120 -3.57 -17.42 -21.96
CA PRO A 120 -3.64 -16.13 -21.28
C PRO A 120 -2.30 -15.39 -21.43
N ILE A 121 -2.35 -14.15 -21.91
CA ILE A 121 -1.16 -13.30 -22.04
C ILE A 121 -0.82 -12.77 -20.63
N PRO A 122 0.43 -12.95 -20.15
CA PRO A 122 0.81 -12.47 -18.82
C PRO A 122 0.58 -10.95 -18.68
N PHE A 123 0.19 -10.56 -17.47
CA PHE A 123 -0.36 -9.24 -17.15
C PHE A 123 0.49 -8.05 -17.62
N TYR A 124 -0.20 -6.99 -18.03
CA TYR A 124 0.35 -5.74 -18.54
C TYR A 124 0.43 -4.69 -17.43
N THR A 125 1.62 -4.20 -17.10
CA THR A 125 1.80 -2.99 -16.27
C THR A 125 2.37 -1.86 -17.14
N GLY A 126 1.52 -0.95 -17.61
CA GLY A 126 1.94 0.27 -18.35
C GLY A 126 1.32 0.46 -19.74
N HIS A 127 1.79 1.50 -20.44
CA HIS A 127 1.33 1.90 -21.79
C HIS A 127 2.06 1.19 -22.95
N ARG A 128 3.10 0.40 -22.66
CA ARG A 128 3.87 -0.36 -23.65
C ARG A 128 3.75 -1.87 -23.36
N PRO A 129 3.76 -2.72 -24.40
CA PRO A 129 3.89 -4.16 -24.20
C PRO A 129 5.13 -4.48 -23.41
N SER A 130 4.97 -5.31 -22.37
CA SER A 130 6.12 -5.87 -21.68
C SER A 130 6.84 -6.85 -22.61
N GLU A 131 8.16 -6.91 -22.48
CA GLU A 131 8.99 -7.87 -23.23
C GLU A 131 8.51 -9.31 -23.02
N ALA A 132 8.10 -9.63 -21.79
CA ALA A 132 7.53 -10.92 -21.41
C ALA A 132 6.22 -11.25 -22.15
N ALA A 133 5.32 -10.28 -22.32
CA ALA A 133 4.07 -10.49 -23.05
C ALA A 133 4.31 -10.74 -24.54
N ILE A 134 5.24 -9.99 -25.16
CA ILE A 134 5.66 -10.22 -26.54
C ILE A 134 6.27 -11.62 -26.68
N ALA A 135 7.24 -11.96 -25.83
CA ALA A 135 7.90 -13.26 -25.89
C ALA A 135 6.92 -14.42 -25.68
N ALA A 136 5.97 -14.29 -24.74
CA ALA A 136 4.94 -15.29 -24.49
C ALA A 136 4.07 -15.55 -25.72
N MET A 137 3.70 -14.51 -26.48
CA MET A 137 2.96 -14.67 -27.73
C MET A 137 3.77 -15.38 -28.82
N LEU A 138 5.08 -15.17 -28.84
CA LEU A 138 5.98 -15.65 -29.88
C LEU A 138 6.59 -17.03 -29.59
N ARG A 139 6.30 -17.62 -28.43
CA ARG A 139 6.80 -18.96 -28.06
C ARG A 139 6.33 -20.02 -29.03
N ASP A 140 7.20 -21.00 -29.27
CA ASP A 140 6.94 -22.08 -30.23
C ASP A 140 5.67 -22.87 -29.89
N ALA A 141 5.45 -23.18 -28.61
CA ALA A 141 4.26 -23.90 -28.13
C ALA A 141 2.93 -23.19 -28.49
N ARG A 142 2.95 -21.86 -28.64
CA ARG A 142 1.78 -21.05 -29.00
C ARG A 142 1.75 -20.70 -30.49
N PHE A 143 2.90 -20.45 -31.09
CA PHE A 143 3.02 -19.89 -32.43
C PHE A 143 3.03 -20.97 -33.52
N VAL A 144 3.79 -22.05 -33.33
CA VAL A 144 3.96 -23.13 -34.33
C VAL A 144 2.65 -23.85 -34.63
N PRO A 145 1.78 -24.22 -33.65
CA PRO A 145 0.53 -24.91 -33.96
C PRO A 145 -0.42 -24.10 -34.86
N ILE A 146 -0.28 -22.77 -34.87
CA ILE A 146 -1.17 -21.88 -35.61
C ILE A 146 -0.61 -21.50 -36.99
N PHE A 147 0.70 -21.23 -37.06
CA PHE A 147 1.34 -20.72 -38.27
C PHE A 147 2.23 -21.75 -38.98
N GLY A 148 2.42 -22.93 -38.40
CA GLY A 148 3.16 -24.06 -39.01
C GLY A 148 4.68 -23.93 -39.02
N GLN A 149 5.24 -22.82 -38.54
CA GLN A 149 6.67 -22.57 -38.47
C GLN A 149 7.01 -21.70 -37.25
N ARG A 150 8.27 -21.68 -36.83
CA ARG A 150 8.69 -20.85 -35.70
C ARG A 150 8.76 -19.37 -36.09
N TYR A 151 8.61 -18.49 -35.11
CA TYR A 151 8.70 -17.05 -35.35
C TYR A 151 10.08 -16.63 -35.88
N ASP A 152 11.14 -17.29 -35.43
CA ASP A 152 12.51 -17.02 -35.85
C ASP A 152 12.90 -17.61 -37.21
N GLU A 153 12.06 -18.48 -37.76
CA GLU A 153 12.18 -19.00 -39.12
C GLU A 153 11.36 -18.18 -40.13
N MET A 154 10.50 -17.29 -39.65
CA MET A 154 9.61 -16.51 -40.50
C MET A 154 10.35 -15.35 -41.18
N ASP A 155 10.26 -15.32 -42.51
CA ASP A 155 10.82 -14.20 -43.27
C ASP A 155 10.03 -12.90 -43.06
N ARG A 156 10.67 -11.78 -43.40
CA ARG A 156 10.08 -10.43 -43.24
C ARG A 156 8.82 -10.23 -44.07
N GLN A 157 8.72 -10.88 -45.23
CA GLN A 157 7.57 -10.74 -46.13
C GLN A 157 6.33 -11.41 -45.52
N THR A 158 6.49 -12.60 -44.98
CA THR A 158 5.46 -13.36 -44.28
C THR A 158 5.00 -12.61 -43.03
N LEU A 159 5.92 -12.07 -42.23
CA LEU A 159 5.59 -11.21 -41.10
C LEU A 159 4.81 -9.97 -41.53
N GLN A 160 5.22 -9.31 -42.62
CA GLN A 160 4.52 -8.14 -43.14
C GLN A 160 3.09 -8.50 -43.59
N GLN A 161 2.90 -9.65 -44.22
CA GLN A 161 1.57 -10.15 -44.61
C GLN A 161 0.71 -10.43 -43.37
N LEU A 162 1.25 -11.07 -42.32
CA LEU A 162 0.54 -11.30 -41.07
C LEU A 162 0.17 -10.00 -40.36
N ALA A 163 1.08 -9.02 -40.30
CA ALA A 163 0.83 -7.72 -39.69
C ALA A 163 -0.29 -6.95 -40.41
N GLN A 164 -0.28 -6.97 -41.75
CA GLN A 164 -1.35 -6.39 -42.57
C GLN A 164 -2.68 -7.14 -42.37
N GLY A 165 -2.63 -8.47 -42.27
CA GLY A 165 -3.77 -9.32 -41.94
C GLY A 165 -4.38 -8.93 -40.59
N ALA A 166 -3.57 -8.81 -39.55
CA ALA A 166 -3.99 -8.42 -38.21
C ALA A 166 -4.65 -7.03 -38.19
N SER A 167 -4.05 -6.06 -38.89
CA SER A 167 -4.60 -4.70 -39.00
C SER A 167 -5.97 -4.69 -39.67
N ARG A 168 -6.17 -5.51 -40.72
CA ARG A 168 -7.48 -5.70 -41.36
C ARG A 168 -8.48 -6.36 -40.40
N CYS A 169 -8.06 -7.38 -39.66
CA CYS A 169 -8.90 -8.07 -38.70
C CYS A 169 -9.39 -7.18 -37.55
N PHE A 170 -8.58 -6.22 -37.10
CA PHE A 170 -9.00 -5.24 -36.09
C PHE A 170 -10.03 -4.24 -36.60
N ALA A 171 -10.08 -4.02 -37.92
CA ALA A 171 -11.00 -3.08 -38.56
C ALA A 171 -12.35 -3.72 -38.95
N VAL A 172 -12.51 -5.04 -38.85
CA VAL A 172 -13.78 -5.72 -39.18
C VAL A 172 -14.80 -5.45 -38.08
N PRO A 173 -15.88 -4.69 -38.34
CA PRO A 173 -16.92 -4.44 -37.34
C PRO A 173 -17.53 -5.78 -36.88
N ASN A 174 -17.65 -5.98 -35.57
CA ASN A 174 -18.12 -7.22 -34.93
C ASN A 174 -17.23 -8.47 -35.17
N GLY A 175 -16.00 -8.30 -35.69
CA GLY A 175 -15.03 -9.39 -35.77
C GLY A 175 -14.48 -9.77 -34.38
N PRO A 176 -14.06 -11.02 -34.18
CA PRO A 176 -13.55 -11.49 -32.88
C PRO A 176 -12.33 -10.69 -32.40
N LEU A 177 -11.43 -10.34 -33.32
CA LEU A 177 -10.26 -9.52 -33.04
C LEU A 177 -10.58 -8.02 -32.89
N ALA A 178 -11.72 -7.56 -33.40
CA ALA A 178 -12.14 -6.17 -33.26
C ALA A 178 -12.61 -5.85 -31.84
N ALA A 179 -13.09 -6.86 -31.10
CA ALA A 179 -13.48 -6.74 -29.70
C ALA A 179 -12.28 -6.67 -28.73
N LEU A 180 -11.07 -6.99 -29.19
CA LEU A 180 -9.89 -6.95 -28.32
C LEU A 180 -9.65 -5.53 -27.76
N PRO A 181 -9.26 -5.42 -26.47
CA PRO A 181 -8.80 -4.16 -25.89
C PRO A 181 -7.66 -3.54 -26.72
N ALA A 182 -7.60 -2.20 -26.73
CA ALA A 182 -6.59 -1.47 -27.50
C ALA A 182 -5.14 -1.90 -27.18
N ARG A 183 -4.88 -2.31 -25.93
CA ARG A 183 -3.56 -2.78 -25.48
C ARG A 183 -3.18 -4.13 -26.09
N GLU A 184 -4.12 -5.06 -26.20
CA GLU A 184 -3.89 -6.38 -26.82
C GLU A 184 -3.68 -6.24 -28.34
N LYS A 185 -4.44 -5.34 -28.98
CA LYS A 185 -4.21 -4.97 -30.38
C LYS A 185 -2.80 -4.39 -30.59
N GLN A 186 -2.34 -3.54 -29.67
CA GLN A 186 -0.99 -2.99 -29.70
C GLN A 186 0.06 -4.08 -29.54
N LEU A 187 -0.13 -5.03 -28.62
CA LEU A 187 0.76 -6.16 -28.42
C LEU A 187 0.88 -7.03 -29.68
N VAL A 188 -0.26 -7.42 -30.28
CA VAL A 188 -0.28 -8.18 -31.54
C VAL A 188 0.46 -7.44 -32.65
N ASN A 189 0.20 -6.13 -32.81
CA ASN A 189 0.88 -5.31 -33.80
C ASN A 189 2.40 -5.23 -33.53
N SER A 190 2.82 -5.08 -32.27
CA SER A 190 4.24 -5.07 -31.89
C SER A 190 4.93 -6.42 -32.15
N ALA A 191 4.25 -7.53 -31.86
CA ALA A 191 4.77 -8.88 -32.10
C ALA A 191 4.94 -9.19 -33.59
N LEU A 192 4.03 -8.71 -34.45
CA LEU A 192 4.06 -8.97 -35.89
C LEU A 192 4.80 -7.90 -36.72
N ALA A 193 5.16 -6.75 -36.13
CA ALA A 193 5.80 -5.65 -36.86
C ALA A 193 7.18 -6.07 -37.42
N PRO A 194 7.39 -6.06 -38.76
CA PRO A 194 8.67 -6.47 -39.35
C PRO A 194 9.88 -5.68 -38.84
N GLY A 195 9.68 -4.38 -38.55
CA GLY A 195 10.73 -3.52 -37.98
C GLY A 195 11.12 -3.85 -36.53
N GLN A 196 10.25 -4.57 -35.81
CA GLN A 196 10.51 -5.00 -34.42
C GLN A 196 11.05 -6.44 -34.36
N GLN A 197 11.12 -7.16 -35.50
CA GLN A 197 11.56 -8.55 -35.52
C GLN A 197 12.90 -8.77 -34.78
N PRO A 198 13.97 -7.96 -34.96
CA PRO A 198 15.21 -8.19 -34.22
C PRO A 198 15.07 -8.10 -32.69
N ALA A 199 14.27 -7.14 -32.20
CA ALA A 199 14.00 -6.99 -30.77
C ALA A 199 13.14 -8.16 -30.24
N ASN A 200 12.10 -8.54 -30.99
CA ASN A 200 11.23 -9.67 -30.68
C ASN A 200 12.00 -10.99 -30.60
N LEU A 201 12.99 -11.20 -31.47
CA LEU A 201 13.90 -12.35 -31.42
C LEU A 201 14.77 -12.35 -30.16
N GLN A 202 15.24 -11.18 -29.71
CA GLN A 202 15.98 -11.08 -28.45
C GLN A 202 15.07 -11.40 -27.24
N HIS A 203 13.83 -10.89 -27.22
CA HIS A 203 12.87 -11.21 -26.17
C HIS A 203 12.53 -12.70 -26.14
N LEU A 204 12.33 -13.32 -27.30
CA LEU A 204 12.08 -14.75 -27.44
C LEU A 204 13.29 -15.59 -26.97
N ALA A 205 14.52 -15.18 -27.31
CA ALA A 205 15.73 -15.85 -26.84
C ALA A 205 15.85 -15.81 -25.31
N ARG A 206 15.64 -14.64 -24.69
CA ARG A 206 15.63 -14.48 -23.22
C ARG A 206 14.54 -15.33 -22.57
N ALA A 207 13.35 -15.41 -23.17
CA ALA A 207 12.28 -16.25 -22.65
C ALA A 207 12.61 -17.74 -22.71
N ARG A 208 13.23 -18.21 -23.81
CA ARG A 208 13.72 -19.60 -23.93
C ARG A 208 14.83 -19.90 -22.91
N GLU A 209 15.73 -18.96 -22.66
CA GLU A 209 16.78 -19.06 -21.63
C GLU A 209 16.18 -19.12 -20.22
N ALA A 210 15.16 -18.31 -19.93
CA ALA A 210 14.42 -18.35 -18.68
C ALA A 210 13.73 -19.71 -18.48
N ASP A 211 13.07 -20.24 -19.52
CA ASP A 211 12.44 -21.56 -19.51
C ASP A 211 13.46 -22.67 -19.23
N ALA A 212 14.59 -22.66 -19.93
CA ALA A 212 15.68 -23.61 -19.73
C ALA A 212 16.30 -23.51 -18.32
N THR A 213 16.45 -22.30 -17.79
CA THR A 213 16.93 -22.06 -16.43
C THR A 213 15.98 -22.66 -15.41
N LEU A 214 14.67 -22.40 -15.50
CA LEU A 214 13.70 -22.96 -14.57
C LEU A 214 13.66 -24.49 -14.63
N LEU A 215 13.68 -25.08 -15.83
CA LEU A 215 13.67 -26.54 -15.98
C LEU A 215 14.96 -27.18 -15.44
N ARG A 216 16.11 -26.54 -15.64
CA ARG A 216 17.39 -26.98 -15.06
C ARG A 216 17.35 -26.92 -13.54
N LEU A 217 16.86 -25.83 -12.97
CA LEU A 217 16.73 -25.68 -11.52
C LEU A 217 15.75 -26.71 -10.93
N ALA A 218 14.62 -26.93 -11.60
CA ALA A 218 13.63 -27.94 -11.22
C ALA A 218 14.26 -29.35 -11.17
N SER A 219 14.98 -29.73 -12.24
CA SER A 219 15.70 -31.02 -12.27
C SER A 219 16.83 -31.12 -11.25
N ALA A 220 17.49 -30.01 -10.90
CA ALA A 220 18.55 -30.00 -9.90
C ALA A 220 17.97 -30.15 -8.48
N ALA A 221 16.78 -29.59 -8.22
CA ALA A 221 16.10 -29.66 -6.94
C ALA A 221 15.75 -31.10 -6.54
N THR A 222 15.43 -31.97 -7.50
CA THR A 222 15.11 -33.39 -7.24
C THR A 222 16.29 -34.23 -6.75
N GLY A 223 17.53 -33.74 -6.91
CA GLY A 223 18.75 -34.46 -6.51
C GLY A 223 19.31 -34.06 -5.14
N LEU A 224 18.69 -33.09 -4.46
CA LEU A 224 19.17 -32.54 -3.20
C LEU A 224 18.96 -33.54 -2.04
N GLN A 225 19.88 -33.54 -1.08
CA GLN A 225 19.83 -34.35 0.13
C GLN A 225 19.45 -33.49 1.35
N PRO A 226 18.88 -34.04 2.44
CA PRO A 226 18.56 -33.30 3.66
C PRO A 226 19.81 -32.93 4.48
N THR A 227 20.64 -32.07 3.89
CA THR A 227 21.86 -31.54 4.50
C THR A 227 21.85 -30.02 4.47
N GLU A 228 22.53 -29.38 5.42
CA GLU A 228 22.61 -27.91 5.48
C GLU A 228 23.13 -27.27 4.17
N PRO A 229 24.19 -27.78 3.50
CA PRO A 229 24.63 -27.23 2.22
C PRO A 229 23.57 -27.33 1.12
N ASP A 230 22.82 -28.43 1.05
CA ASP A 230 21.78 -28.61 0.03
C ASP A 230 20.51 -27.80 0.34
N ALA A 231 20.18 -27.57 1.62
CA ALA A 231 19.15 -26.62 2.00
C ALA A 231 19.54 -25.18 1.58
N GLN A 232 20.81 -24.79 1.74
CA GLN A 232 21.32 -23.52 1.24
C GLN A 232 21.35 -23.45 -0.29
N ARG A 233 21.61 -24.57 -0.95
CA ARG A 233 21.53 -24.66 -2.42
C ARG A 233 20.10 -24.50 -2.90
N LEU A 234 19.12 -25.10 -2.22
CA LEU A 234 17.70 -24.94 -2.51
C LEU A 234 17.26 -23.46 -2.43
N LEU A 235 17.74 -22.74 -1.41
CA LEU A 235 17.55 -21.30 -1.28
C LEU A 235 18.09 -20.50 -2.48
N ALA A 236 19.30 -20.85 -2.92
CA ALA A 236 19.92 -20.19 -4.06
C ALA A 236 19.14 -20.48 -5.36
N MET A 237 18.68 -21.72 -5.54
CA MET A 237 17.85 -22.12 -6.68
C MET A 237 16.55 -21.35 -6.73
N GLU A 238 15.90 -21.10 -5.59
CA GLU A 238 14.71 -20.25 -5.57
C GLU A 238 15.01 -18.85 -6.10
N ARG A 239 15.99 -18.17 -5.51
CA ARG A 239 16.32 -16.78 -5.87
C ARG A 239 16.69 -16.67 -7.35
N GLU A 240 17.43 -17.65 -7.86
CA GLU A 240 17.77 -17.74 -9.28
C GLU A 240 16.53 -17.94 -10.15
N GLY A 241 15.60 -18.81 -9.72
CA GLY A 241 14.33 -19.02 -10.39
C GLY A 241 13.47 -17.75 -10.42
N GLU A 242 13.27 -17.11 -9.27
CA GLU A 242 12.49 -15.88 -9.15
C GLU A 242 12.99 -14.75 -10.05
N ALA A 243 14.32 -14.63 -10.23
CA ALA A 243 14.92 -13.62 -11.10
C ALA A 243 14.48 -13.75 -12.57
N VAL A 244 14.09 -14.95 -13.02
CA VAL A 244 13.69 -15.22 -14.42
C VAL A 244 12.18 -15.46 -14.59
N PHE A 245 11.40 -15.46 -13.51
CA PHE A 245 9.96 -15.78 -13.53
C PHE A 245 9.12 -14.90 -14.43
N ALA A 246 9.43 -13.60 -14.52
CA ALA A 246 8.67 -12.67 -15.34
C ALA A 246 8.73 -13.06 -16.83
N MET A 247 9.85 -13.65 -17.26
CA MET A 247 10.09 -14.04 -18.64
C MET A 247 9.66 -15.47 -18.94
N ALA A 248 9.60 -16.35 -17.95
CA ALA A 248 9.36 -17.78 -18.13
C ALA A 248 7.89 -18.16 -18.44
N ALA A 249 7.70 -19.34 -19.04
CA ALA A 249 6.43 -19.91 -19.43
C ALA A 249 5.65 -20.34 -18.20
N GLN A 250 4.32 -20.36 -18.29
CA GLN A 250 3.49 -20.87 -17.20
C GLN A 250 3.86 -22.32 -16.87
N ALA A 251 3.98 -23.20 -17.86
CA ALA A 251 4.36 -24.61 -17.63
C ALA A 251 5.75 -24.76 -16.96
N ALA A 252 6.75 -23.98 -17.38
CA ALA A 252 8.09 -24.02 -16.76
C ALA A 252 8.06 -23.52 -15.32
N ARG A 253 7.31 -22.45 -15.05
CA ARG A 253 7.07 -21.94 -13.68
C ARG A 253 6.36 -22.98 -12.82
N GLU A 254 5.25 -23.54 -13.28
CA GLU A 254 4.49 -24.54 -12.54
C GLU A 254 5.34 -25.77 -12.21
N ARG A 255 6.14 -26.24 -13.16
CA ARG A 255 7.06 -27.36 -12.94
C ARG A 255 8.12 -27.03 -11.89
N PHE A 256 8.77 -25.88 -12.03
CA PHE A 256 9.79 -25.43 -11.08
C PHE A 256 9.20 -25.26 -9.67
N LEU A 257 8.03 -24.61 -9.54
CA LEU A 257 7.34 -24.45 -8.26
C LEU A 257 6.96 -25.79 -7.62
N ALA A 258 6.52 -26.76 -8.42
CA ALA A 258 6.17 -28.09 -7.93
C ALA A 258 7.42 -28.84 -7.41
N ASP A 259 8.50 -28.86 -8.18
CA ASP A 259 9.75 -29.53 -7.79
C ASP A 259 10.42 -28.82 -6.60
N LEU A 260 10.32 -27.49 -6.51
CA LEU A 260 10.83 -26.73 -5.37
C LEU A 260 10.07 -27.05 -4.07
N ARG A 261 8.73 -27.17 -4.12
CA ARG A 261 7.92 -27.57 -2.95
C ARG A 261 8.24 -29.00 -2.50
N ALA A 262 8.44 -29.91 -3.44
CA ALA A 262 8.84 -31.27 -3.14
C ALA A 262 10.22 -31.30 -2.46
N ALA A 263 11.18 -30.53 -2.98
CA ALA A 263 12.51 -30.40 -2.40
C ALA A 263 12.49 -29.72 -1.02
N ASP A 264 11.67 -28.69 -0.80
CA ASP A 264 11.48 -28.04 0.51
C ASP A 264 11.06 -29.06 1.58
N THR A 265 10.08 -29.89 1.23
CA THR A 265 9.57 -30.97 2.10
C THR A 265 10.63 -32.03 2.38
N ALA A 266 11.37 -32.46 1.35
CA ALA A 266 12.36 -33.54 1.47
C ALA A 266 13.69 -33.09 2.10
N VAL A 267 14.05 -31.81 1.99
CA VAL A 267 15.39 -31.28 2.33
C VAL A 267 15.32 -30.26 3.45
N ALA A 268 14.62 -29.14 3.24
CA ALA A 268 14.65 -28.02 4.17
C ALA A 268 13.95 -28.34 5.49
N VAL A 269 12.80 -29.04 5.45
CA VAL A 269 12.05 -29.40 6.66
C VAL A 269 12.86 -30.31 7.60
N PRO A 270 13.47 -31.43 7.15
CA PRO A 270 14.30 -32.26 8.02
C PRO A 270 15.54 -31.56 8.56
N VAL A 271 16.22 -30.74 7.74
CA VAL A 271 17.39 -29.97 8.16
C VAL A 271 17.03 -28.97 9.25
N LEU A 272 15.93 -28.25 9.08
CA LEU A 272 15.42 -27.32 10.10
C LEU A 272 15.06 -28.06 11.39
N ALA A 273 14.38 -29.20 11.29
CA ALA A 273 14.03 -30.00 12.46
C ALA A 273 15.29 -30.47 13.23
N ALA A 274 16.31 -30.97 12.53
CA ALA A 274 17.56 -31.39 13.14
C ALA A 274 18.32 -30.23 13.82
N ALA A 275 18.36 -29.05 13.18
CA ALA A 275 18.97 -27.85 13.75
C ALA A 275 18.24 -27.38 15.02
N VAL A 276 16.90 -27.47 15.02
CA VAL A 276 16.07 -27.18 16.20
C VAL A 276 16.34 -28.20 17.30
N ASP A 277 16.35 -29.50 16.99
CA ASP A 277 16.61 -30.55 17.97
C ASP A 277 17.98 -30.36 18.65
N GLN A 278 19.01 -30.05 17.87
CA GLN A 278 20.34 -29.75 18.39
C GLN A 278 20.32 -28.50 19.30
N ALA A 279 19.71 -27.41 18.85
CA ALA A 279 19.63 -26.17 19.63
C ALA A 279 18.86 -26.37 20.95
N LEU A 280 17.75 -27.11 20.92
CA LEU A 280 16.96 -27.44 22.10
C LEU A 280 17.76 -28.27 23.10
N ALA A 281 18.53 -29.25 22.62
CA ALA A 281 19.36 -30.12 23.46
C ALA A 281 20.52 -29.38 24.13
N SER A 282 21.15 -28.43 23.42
CA SER A 282 22.29 -27.66 23.95
C SER A 282 21.89 -26.43 24.78
N ALA A 283 20.64 -25.96 24.68
CA ALA A 283 20.22 -24.72 25.32
C ALA A 283 20.11 -24.87 26.85
N GLN A 284 20.95 -24.11 27.57
CA GLN A 284 20.95 -24.00 29.03
C GLN A 284 21.26 -22.56 29.45
N GLY A 285 20.68 -22.13 30.58
CA GLY A 285 20.93 -20.81 31.16
C GLY A 285 20.62 -19.64 30.22
N LEU A 286 21.26 -18.50 30.47
CA LEU A 286 21.03 -17.28 29.69
C LEU A 286 21.51 -17.41 28.24
N ASP A 287 22.66 -18.04 28.01
CA ASP A 287 23.22 -18.23 26.66
C ASP A 287 22.30 -19.11 25.80
N GLY A 288 21.74 -20.17 26.40
CA GLY A 288 20.75 -21.02 25.76
C GLY A 288 19.46 -20.27 25.43
N LEU A 289 18.99 -19.40 26.34
CA LEU A 289 17.82 -18.56 26.09
C LEU A 289 18.05 -17.60 24.91
N GLN A 290 19.21 -16.95 24.87
CA GLN A 290 19.60 -16.04 23.79
C GLN A 290 19.72 -16.77 22.44
N ALA A 291 20.35 -17.95 22.43
CA ALA A 291 20.49 -18.79 21.24
C ALA A 291 19.12 -19.20 20.69
N LEU A 292 18.21 -19.64 21.56
CA LEU A 292 16.84 -20.00 21.17
C LEU A 292 16.02 -18.80 20.70
N ALA A 293 16.14 -17.65 21.36
CA ALA A 293 15.47 -16.43 20.93
C ALA A 293 15.96 -15.97 19.53
N THR A 294 17.26 -16.10 19.27
CA THR A 294 17.86 -15.82 17.96
C THR A 294 17.38 -16.81 16.92
N LEU A 295 17.30 -18.11 17.25
CA LEU A 295 16.78 -19.15 16.35
C LEU A 295 15.30 -18.93 16.03
N ALA A 296 14.46 -18.64 17.03
CA ALA A 296 13.05 -18.31 16.84
C ALA A 296 12.90 -17.06 15.98
N HIS A 297 13.69 -16.01 16.24
CA HIS A 297 13.68 -14.82 15.40
C HIS A 297 14.14 -15.13 13.98
N ARG A 298 15.16 -15.96 13.76
CA ARG A 298 15.54 -16.41 12.41
C ARG A 298 14.41 -17.18 11.74
N GLN A 299 13.70 -18.06 12.43
CA GLN A 299 12.56 -18.77 11.86
C GLN A 299 11.37 -17.84 11.53
N GLN A 300 11.18 -16.77 12.29
CA GLN A 300 10.12 -15.76 12.06
C GLN A 300 10.52 -14.71 11.00
N ALA A 301 11.75 -14.22 11.03
CA ALA A 301 12.30 -13.18 10.16
C ALA A 301 12.82 -13.71 8.83
N GLY A 302 12.89 -15.04 8.67
CA GLY A 302 13.27 -15.66 7.42
C GLY A 302 14.75 -16.05 7.33
N PHE A 303 15.16 -17.08 8.07
CA PHE A 303 15.50 -18.32 7.38
C PHE A 303 14.26 -18.63 6.54
N MET A 304 14.19 -18.03 5.36
CA MET A 304 13.17 -18.29 4.36
C MET A 304 13.74 -19.43 3.51
N PRO A 305 13.68 -20.73 3.91
CA PRO A 305 13.73 -21.81 2.92
C PRO A 305 12.67 -21.45 1.90
N ALA A 306 13.04 -21.63 0.65
CA ALA A 306 12.35 -21.12 -0.51
C ALA A 306 10.93 -20.52 -0.26
N GLY A 307 10.82 -19.18 -0.26
CA GLY A 307 9.58 -18.51 -0.66
C GLY A 307 8.50 -18.36 0.40
N GLU A 308 8.25 -17.11 0.77
CA GLU A 308 6.97 -16.65 1.34
C GLU A 308 5.74 -17.08 0.51
N ARG A 309 5.93 -17.38 -0.79
CA ARG A 309 4.88 -17.83 -1.72
C ARG A 309 4.84 -19.34 -1.96
N LEU A 310 5.85 -20.07 -1.50
CA LEU A 310 6.07 -21.48 -1.86
C LEU A 310 6.09 -22.42 -0.67
N GLN A 311 5.60 -21.96 0.48
CA GLN A 311 5.49 -22.79 1.66
C GLN A 311 4.56 -23.98 1.36
N SER A 312 5.15 -25.17 1.24
CA SER A 312 4.40 -26.42 1.31
C SER A 312 3.59 -26.39 2.61
N THR A 313 2.35 -26.91 2.59
CA THR A 313 1.53 -26.96 3.81
C THR A 313 2.26 -27.67 4.95
N GLU A 314 3.04 -28.70 4.61
CA GLU A 314 3.90 -29.43 5.54
C GLU A 314 5.02 -28.56 6.11
N GLY A 315 5.70 -27.77 5.28
CA GLY A 315 6.74 -26.82 5.73
C GLY A 315 6.20 -25.69 6.62
N VAL A 316 4.97 -25.22 6.38
CA VAL A 316 4.27 -24.29 7.30
C VAL A 316 4.07 -24.94 8.66
N GLN A 317 3.51 -26.16 8.66
CA GLN A 317 3.20 -26.89 9.89
C GLN A 317 4.46 -27.23 10.68
N ALA A 318 5.52 -27.68 10.01
CA ALA A 318 6.80 -28.00 10.64
C ALA A 318 7.44 -26.76 11.30
N ARG A 319 7.37 -25.60 10.66
CA ARG A 319 7.84 -24.33 11.24
C ARG A 319 7.03 -23.91 12.47
N ALA A 320 5.71 -23.98 12.38
CA ALA A 320 4.84 -23.65 13.51
C ALA A 320 5.11 -24.57 14.71
N GLU A 321 5.29 -25.87 14.45
CA GLU A 321 5.64 -26.85 15.47
C GLU A 321 7.02 -26.59 16.07
N ASN A 322 8.03 -26.28 15.26
CA ASN A 322 9.37 -25.94 15.74
C ASN A 322 9.37 -24.67 16.59
N LEU A 323 8.65 -23.62 16.19
CA LEU A 323 8.51 -22.40 16.99
C LEU A 323 7.83 -22.68 18.33
N ARG A 324 6.81 -23.54 18.35
CA ARG A 324 6.14 -23.98 19.58
C ARG A 324 7.12 -24.70 20.52
N ARG A 325 7.93 -25.63 19.98
CA ARG A 325 8.96 -26.36 20.75
C ARG A 325 10.05 -25.43 21.29
N ILE A 326 10.50 -24.46 20.49
CA ILE A 326 11.46 -23.44 20.91
C ILE A 326 10.88 -22.61 22.07
N GLN A 327 9.65 -22.11 21.92
CA GLN A 327 9.00 -21.33 22.97
C GLN A 327 8.88 -22.13 24.28
N GLN A 328 8.42 -23.39 24.21
CA GLN A 328 8.34 -24.26 25.39
C GLN A 328 9.68 -24.43 26.11
N ARG A 329 10.78 -24.57 25.34
CA ARG A 329 12.12 -24.68 25.93
C ARG A 329 12.61 -23.35 26.50
N MET A 330 12.32 -22.22 25.85
CA MET A 330 12.61 -20.89 26.37
C MET A 330 11.88 -20.64 27.68
N ASP A 331 10.61 -21.04 27.79
CA ASP A 331 9.81 -20.93 29.02
C ASP A 331 10.43 -21.76 30.14
N ALA A 332 10.80 -23.03 29.88
CA ALA A 332 11.44 -23.89 30.88
C ALA A 332 12.80 -23.34 31.37
N ILE A 333 13.61 -22.78 30.47
CA ILE A 333 14.87 -22.10 30.86
C ILE A 333 14.55 -20.83 31.65
N GLY A 334 13.54 -20.07 31.23
CA GLY A 334 13.04 -18.88 31.89
C GLY A 334 12.58 -19.13 33.32
N GLU A 335 11.86 -20.22 33.57
CA GLU A 335 11.43 -20.63 34.91
C GLU A 335 12.63 -20.90 35.82
N ALA A 336 13.63 -21.64 35.34
CA ALA A 336 14.84 -21.95 36.10
C ALA A 336 15.68 -20.69 36.41
N LEU A 337 15.82 -19.79 35.43
CA LEU A 337 16.46 -18.49 35.61
C LEU A 337 15.68 -17.62 36.61
N ALA A 338 14.36 -17.53 36.47
CA ALA A 338 13.51 -16.74 37.37
C ALA A 338 13.59 -17.26 38.81
N ALA A 339 13.62 -18.57 39.03
CA ALA A 339 13.80 -19.15 40.37
C ALA A 339 15.15 -18.74 40.99
N THR A 340 16.23 -18.79 40.21
CA THR A 340 17.58 -18.36 40.64
C THR A 340 17.60 -16.86 40.96
N GLU A 341 16.98 -16.03 40.13
CA GLU A 341 16.91 -14.58 40.34
C GLU A 341 16.04 -14.21 41.55
N ARG A 342 14.95 -14.92 41.81
CA ARG A 342 14.16 -14.71 43.05
C ARG A 342 14.99 -14.96 44.29
N GLN A 343 15.80 -16.01 44.29
CA GLN A 343 16.74 -16.28 45.40
C GLN A 343 17.78 -15.16 45.53
N ARG A 344 18.31 -14.61 44.42
CA ARG A 344 19.20 -13.43 44.45
C ARG A 344 18.52 -12.20 45.02
N ILE A 345 17.26 -11.95 44.65
CA ILE A 345 16.45 -10.83 45.18
C ILE A 345 16.22 -11.00 46.69
N ASP A 346 15.87 -12.22 47.14
CA ASP A 346 15.66 -12.52 48.55
C ASP A 346 16.96 -12.38 49.39
N ALA A 347 18.12 -12.56 48.74
CA ALA A 347 19.44 -12.43 49.37
C ALA A 347 20.02 -11.01 49.37
N LEU A 348 19.31 -9.99 48.87
CA LEU A 348 19.80 -8.60 48.85
C LEU A 348 19.99 -7.98 50.25
N GLY A 349 19.44 -8.61 51.29
CA GLY A 349 19.50 -8.15 52.68
C GLY A 349 18.29 -7.29 53.05
N GLU A 350 18.50 -6.34 53.98
CA GLU A 350 17.45 -5.47 54.51
C GLU A 350 17.88 -3.98 54.52
N GLY A 351 16.89 -3.09 54.59
CA GLY A 351 17.11 -1.64 54.70
C GLY A 351 18.07 -1.06 53.65
N ALA A 352 19.01 -0.22 54.08
CA ALA A 352 19.92 0.49 53.18
C ALA A 352 20.84 -0.46 52.37
N VAL A 353 21.21 -1.61 52.93
CA VAL A 353 22.04 -2.61 52.23
C VAL A 353 21.26 -3.20 51.06
N ALA A 354 20.00 -3.57 51.28
CA ALA A 354 19.12 -4.07 50.22
C ALA A 354 18.88 -3.03 49.11
N LEU A 355 18.78 -1.75 49.46
CA LEU A 355 18.62 -0.69 48.47
C LEU A 355 19.84 -0.55 47.56
N GLU A 356 21.04 -0.52 48.12
CA GLU A 356 22.30 -0.43 47.36
C GLU A 356 22.50 -1.66 46.47
N GLN A 357 22.35 -2.87 47.02
CA GLN A 357 22.48 -4.09 46.23
C GLN A 357 21.37 -4.20 45.18
N GLY A 358 20.16 -3.72 45.50
CA GLY A 358 19.02 -3.70 44.61
C GLY A 358 19.21 -2.79 43.39
N VAL A 359 19.92 -1.66 43.51
CA VAL A 359 20.28 -0.81 42.36
C VAL A 359 21.15 -1.62 41.38
N ARG A 360 22.14 -2.35 41.89
CA ARG A 360 23.03 -3.19 41.06
C ARG A 360 22.28 -4.34 40.41
N TRP A 361 21.40 -5.01 41.16
CA TRP A 361 20.55 -6.07 40.60
C TRP A 361 19.62 -5.54 39.50
N HIS A 362 18.99 -4.38 39.71
CA HIS A 362 18.09 -3.80 38.72
C HIS A 362 18.82 -3.45 37.41
N ALA A 363 20.03 -2.90 37.49
CA ALA A 363 20.87 -2.66 36.32
C ALA A 363 21.24 -3.97 35.59
N ASP A 364 21.67 -4.99 36.32
CA ASP A 364 21.97 -6.34 35.80
C ASP A 364 20.74 -6.97 35.10
N TYR A 365 19.56 -6.85 35.70
CA TYR A 365 18.29 -7.31 35.14
C TYR A 365 17.95 -6.61 33.83
N LEU A 366 18.03 -5.27 33.79
CA LEU A 366 17.76 -4.48 32.59
C LEU A 366 18.70 -4.87 31.44
N GLN A 367 19.97 -5.10 31.74
CA GLN A 367 20.96 -5.47 30.74
C GLN A 367 20.76 -6.90 30.21
N ARG A 368 20.50 -7.87 31.10
CA ARG A 368 20.56 -9.29 30.74
C ARG A 368 19.20 -9.93 30.47
N LEU A 369 18.18 -9.60 31.25
CA LEU A 369 16.93 -10.38 31.31
C LEU A 369 15.74 -9.63 30.71
N GLN A 370 15.71 -8.30 30.83
CA GLN A 370 14.63 -7.47 30.28
C GLN A 370 14.38 -7.70 28.77
N PRO A 371 15.38 -7.91 27.89
CA PRO A 371 15.14 -8.19 26.47
C PRO A 371 14.28 -9.43 26.21
N TYR A 372 14.23 -10.36 27.16
CA TYR A 372 13.50 -11.63 27.04
C TYR A 372 12.17 -11.62 27.81
N ALA A 373 11.98 -10.70 28.76
CA ALA A 373 10.80 -10.64 29.62
C ALA A 373 9.49 -10.54 28.84
N ALA A 374 9.47 -9.87 27.68
CA ALA A 374 8.27 -9.78 26.85
C ALA A 374 7.82 -11.12 26.22
N ARG A 375 8.72 -12.11 26.14
CA ARG A 375 8.49 -13.42 25.50
C ARG A 375 8.47 -14.58 26.48
N VAL A 376 8.96 -14.37 27.70
CA VAL A 376 9.16 -15.41 28.71
C VAL A 376 8.52 -14.92 30.01
N GLU A 377 7.28 -15.32 30.23
CA GLU A 377 6.44 -14.84 31.33
C GLU A 377 7.09 -14.95 32.73
N PRO A 378 7.80 -16.06 33.08
CA PRO A 378 8.48 -16.14 34.38
C PRO A 378 9.49 -15.02 34.64
N LEU A 379 10.17 -14.52 33.59
CA LEU A 379 11.12 -13.42 33.69
C LEU A 379 10.41 -12.08 33.85
N ALA A 380 9.26 -11.87 33.19
CA ALA A 380 8.44 -10.67 33.39
C ALA A 380 8.00 -10.51 34.85
N GLY A 381 7.75 -11.63 35.54
CA GLY A 381 7.37 -11.65 36.96
C GLY A 381 8.48 -11.22 37.94
N LEU A 382 9.74 -11.10 37.51
CA LEU A 382 10.85 -10.72 38.38
C LEU A 382 10.79 -9.25 38.79
N LEU A 383 10.46 -8.33 37.88
CA LEU A 383 10.43 -6.91 38.18
C LEU A 383 9.34 -6.55 39.21
N PRO A 384 8.10 -7.04 39.10
CA PRO A 384 7.10 -6.85 40.16
C PRO A 384 7.54 -7.41 41.52
N TYR A 385 8.16 -8.60 41.54
CA TYR A 385 8.67 -9.21 42.77
C TYR A 385 9.78 -8.36 43.42
N PHE A 386 10.73 -7.89 42.61
CA PHE A 386 11.77 -6.97 43.04
C PHE A 386 11.20 -5.66 43.59
N THR A 387 10.25 -5.04 42.89
CA THR A 387 9.61 -3.79 43.32
C THR A 387 8.94 -3.95 44.69
N GLN A 388 8.25 -5.07 44.92
CA GLN A 388 7.64 -5.36 46.23
C GLN A 388 8.69 -5.45 47.35
N LYS A 389 9.79 -6.18 47.13
CA LYS A 389 10.89 -6.30 48.10
C LYS A 389 11.61 -4.97 48.32
N ARG A 390 11.77 -4.19 47.25
CA ARG A 390 12.38 -2.88 47.30
C ARG A 390 11.56 -1.88 48.11
N GLU A 391 10.24 -1.89 47.99
CA GLU A 391 9.37 -1.03 48.80
C GLU A 391 9.51 -1.32 50.31
N GLN A 392 9.64 -2.60 50.69
CA GLN A 392 9.91 -3.00 52.07
C GLN A 392 11.28 -2.49 52.55
N ALA A 393 12.31 -2.61 51.72
CA ALA A 393 13.65 -2.09 52.01
C ALA A 393 13.65 -0.56 52.14
N LEU A 394 12.90 0.17 51.30
CA LEU A 394 12.75 1.63 51.39
C LEU A 394 12.11 2.03 52.74
N ALA A 395 11.07 1.33 53.16
CA ALA A 395 10.42 1.58 54.45
C ALA A 395 11.38 1.37 55.63
N GLN A 396 12.16 0.29 55.60
CA GLN A 396 13.15 -0.04 56.63
C GLN A 396 14.34 0.94 56.64
N ALA A 397 14.80 1.39 55.47
CA ALA A 397 15.96 2.27 55.34
C ALA A 397 15.66 3.74 55.64
N ARG A 398 14.38 4.14 55.68
CA ARG A 398 13.92 5.54 55.69
C ARG A 398 14.68 6.40 56.69
N GLU A 399 14.67 6.03 57.96
CA GLU A 399 15.29 6.82 59.03
C GLU A 399 16.82 6.89 58.90
N THR A 400 17.45 5.81 58.44
CA THR A 400 18.90 5.77 58.23
C THR A 400 19.32 6.69 57.09
N LEU A 401 18.61 6.64 55.96
CA LEU A 401 18.90 7.50 54.81
C LEU A 401 18.57 8.97 55.08
N GLN A 402 17.49 9.25 55.82
CA GLN A 402 17.17 10.62 56.24
C GLN A 402 18.27 11.22 57.14
N ARG A 403 18.82 10.43 58.07
CA ARG A 403 19.96 10.87 58.90
C ARG A 403 21.23 11.08 58.08
N GLN A 404 21.53 10.18 57.14
CA GLN A 404 22.67 10.33 56.24
C GLN A 404 22.56 11.58 55.38
N ALA A 405 21.37 11.83 54.81
CA ALA A 405 21.10 13.06 54.06
C ALA A 405 21.29 14.30 54.93
N ALA A 406 20.68 14.35 56.13
CA ALA A 406 20.86 15.48 57.04
C ALA A 406 22.34 15.80 57.37
N GLY A 407 23.19 14.77 57.36
CA GLY A 407 24.63 14.88 57.58
C GLY A 407 25.46 15.38 56.39
N THR A 408 24.91 15.47 55.17
CA THR A 408 25.69 15.93 54.00
C THR A 408 25.97 17.43 54.03
N ALA A 409 27.15 17.80 53.55
CA ALA A 409 27.60 19.19 53.48
C ALA A 409 27.47 19.79 52.07
N SER A 410 27.36 18.95 51.02
CA SER A 410 27.33 19.39 49.63
C SER A 410 26.21 18.74 48.81
N HIS A 411 25.88 19.35 47.67
CA HIS A 411 24.97 18.77 46.67
C HIS A 411 25.55 17.50 46.04
N GLU A 412 26.86 17.44 45.82
CA GLU A 412 27.53 16.27 45.25
C GLU A 412 27.38 15.04 46.15
N GLU A 413 27.58 15.19 47.46
CA GLU A 413 27.36 14.10 48.43
C GLU A 413 25.91 13.64 48.46
N LEU A 414 24.96 14.58 48.38
CA LEU A 414 23.54 14.27 48.37
C LEU A 414 23.13 13.52 47.09
N HIS A 415 23.62 13.96 45.92
CA HIS A 415 23.42 13.26 44.65
C HIS A 415 24.07 11.87 44.66
N GLY A 416 25.27 11.74 45.26
CA GLY A 416 25.93 10.45 45.45
C GLY A 416 25.11 9.50 46.31
N LEU A 417 24.50 9.98 47.41
CA LEU A 417 23.58 9.17 48.22
C LEU A 417 22.33 8.77 47.41
N GLN A 418 21.76 9.70 46.64
CA GLN A 418 20.58 9.42 45.82
C GLN A 418 20.87 8.34 44.78
N ALA A 419 21.93 8.50 44.00
CA ALA A 419 22.33 7.54 42.97
C ALA A 419 22.70 6.16 43.55
N ARG A 420 23.26 6.13 44.76
CA ARG A 420 23.65 4.87 45.42
C ARG A 420 22.46 4.04 45.90
N TYR A 421 21.39 4.68 46.37
CA TYR A 421 20.30 3.96 47.05
C TYR A 421 18.96 4.01 46.33
N LEU A 422 18.70 5.01 45.48
CA LEU A 422 17.38 5.23 44.89
C LEU A 422 17.36 4.97 43.38
N LEU A 423 16.26 4.35 42.93
CA LEU A 423 15.92 4.19 41.53
C LEU A 423 14.86 5.24 41.13
N PRO A 424 14.78 5.62 39.84
CA PRO A 424 13.78 6.61 39.38
C PRO A 424 12.34 6.24 39.74
N GLN A 425 12.00 4.95 39.75
CA GLN A 425 10.66 4.45 40.08
C GLN A 425 10.29 4.52 41.57
N ASP A 426 11.26 4.70 42.47
CA ASP A 426 10.99 4.75 43.91
C ASP A 426 10.13 5.95 44.31
N GLN A 427 10.15 7.02 43.52
CA GLN A 427 9.30 8.21 43.71
C GLN A 427 7.80 7.89 43.64
N GLN A 428 7.42 6.75 43.06
CA GLN A 428 6.03 6.31 42.97
C GLN A 428 5.54 5.62 44.26
N THR A 429 6.46 5.29 45.16
CA THR A 429 6.14 4.63 46.44
C THR A 429 6.11 5.65 47.56
N VAL A 430 5.25 5.43 48.56
CA VAL A 430 5.17 6.26 49.77
C VAL A 430 6.53 6.37 50.50
N PRO A 431 7.26 5.26 50.79
CA PRO A 431 8.54 5.37 51.48
C PRO A 431 9.63 6.02 50.61
N GLY A 432 9.68 5.74 49.30
CA GLY A 432 10.66 6.35 48.40
C GLY A 432 10.47 7.86 48.25
N MET A 433 9.23 8.32 48.10
CA MET A 433 8.91 9.75 48.07
C MET A 433 9.30 10.44 49.39
N ALA A 434 9.05 9.81 50.55
CA ALA A 434 9.44 10.38 51.83
C ALA A 434 10.97 10.55 51.99
N ILE A 435 11.76 9.64 51.43
CA ILE A 435 13.22 9.77 51.38
C ILE A 435 13.62 10.91 50.45
N LEU A 436 13.05 10.98 49.23
CA LEU A 436 13.32 12.04 48.27
C LEU A 436 12.97 13.43 48.81
N THR A 437 11.83 13.59 49.50
CA THR A 437 11.47 14.86 50.15
C THR A 437 12.50 15.28 51.19
N ALA A 438 13.02 14.33 51.99
CA ALA A 438 14.08 14.64 52.94
C ALA A 438 15.38 15.05 52.25
N PHE A 439 15.71 14.43 51.11
CA PHE A 439 16.88 14.81 50.31
C PHE A 439 16.68 16.23 49.75
N THR A 440 15.51 16.55 49.19
CA THR A 440 15.20 17.91 48.72
C THR A 440 15.27 18.95 49.84
N ALA A 441 14.73 18.63 51.02
CA ALA A 441 14.81 19.53 52.17
C ALA A 441 16.27 19.78 52.60
N GLN A 442 17.12 18.76 52.54
CA GLN A 442 18.55 18.92 52.80
C GLN A 442 19.26 19.73 51.72
N ALA A 443 18.96 19.51 50.43
CA ALA A 443 19.51 20.31 49.35
C ALA A 443 19.25 21.81 49.58
N GLN A 444 18.02 22.16 49.97
CA GLN A 444 17.65 23.52 50.34
C GLN A 444 18.42 24.05 51.57
N ALA A 445 18.73 23.18 52.54
CA ALA A 445 19.54 23.55 53.69
C ALA A 445 21.02 23.77 53.32
N VAL A 446 21.57 22.97 52.40
CA VAL A 446 22.91 23.20 51.81
C VAL A 446 22.94 24.54 51.08
N ASP A 447 21.95 24.84 50.24
CA ASP A 447 21.85 26.13 49.53
C ASP A 447 21.84 27.33 50.49
N LYS A 448 21.04 27.24 51.55
CA LYS A 448 21.00 28.28 52.59
C LYS A 448 22.37 28.47 53.26
N ARG A 449 23.09 27.38 53.57
CA ARG A 449 24.44 27.47 54.16
C ARG A 449 25.44 28.10 53.21
N ILE A 450 25.40 27.76 51.92
CA ILE A 450 26.26 28.37 50.89
C ILE A 450 25.95 29.87 50.76
N ALA A 451 24.67 30.24 50.77
CA ALA A 451 24.25 31.64 50.71
C ALA A 451 24.68 32.45 51.96
N LEU A 452 24.56 31.87 53.16
CA LEU A 452 24.94 32.50 54.42
C LEU A 452 26.47 32.49 54.67
N GLY A 453 27.20 31.54 54.09
CA GLY A 453 28.66 31.45 54.16
C GLY A 453 29.39 32.40 53.21
N ARG A 454 28.67 33.07 52.29
CA ARG A 454 29.20 34.13 51.40
C ARG A 454 29.09 35.54 51.99
N SER A 455 28.74 35.69 53.27
CA SER A 455 28.63 36.99 53.95
C SER A 455 30.00 37.55 54.37
N GLY A 456 30.78 37.95 53.36
CA GLY A 456 32.08 38.57 53.55
C GLY A 456 32.52 39.47 52.40
N VAL A 457 31.60 40.06 51.62
CA VAL A 457 31.86 41.27 50.81
C VAL A 457 30.57 42.09 50.72
N GLU A 458 30.63 43.27 51.33
CA GLU A 458 30.01 44.58 51.08
C GLU A 458 28.63 44.70 50.37
N PRO A 459 27.67 45.47 50.93
CA PRO A 459 26.36 45.71 50.33
C PRO A 459 26.36 46.96 49.45
N GLU A 460 26.00 46.85 48.16
CA GLU A 460 25.41 48.01 47.47
C GLU A 460 24.40 47.63 46.37
N GLN A 461 23.23 48.27 46.54
CA GLN A 461 22.17 48.62 45.60
C GLN A 461 21.00 47.67 45.27
N PRO A 462 19.76 48.23 45.25
CA PRO A 462 18.51 47.49 45.13
C PRO A 462 18.18 47.16 43.67
N ALA A 463 17.31 46.15 43.53
CA ALA A 463 16.83 45.52 42.31
C ALA A 463 16.64 46.44 41.08
N PRO A 464 16.75 45.82 39.89
CA PRO A 464 15.51 45.64 39.16
C PRO A 464 15.24 44.17 38.81
N SER A 465 13.96 43.83 38.93
CA SER A 465 13.16 43.04 38.00
C SER A 465 13.87 42.25 36.89
N LYS A 466 13.42 41.00 36.77
CA LYS A 466 13.79 39.98 35.78
C LYS A 466 15.21 39.47 35.98
N GLN A 467 15.33 38.33 36.67
CA GLN A 467 16.46 37.43 36.44
C GLN A 467 16.50 37.11 34.95
N ALA A 468 17.35 37.86 34.26
CA ALA A 468 17.84 37.49 32.96
C ALA A 468 18.40 36.08 33.08
N ALA A 469 18.04 35.23 32.12
CA ALA A 469 18.70 33.95 31.89
C ALA A 469 20.22 34.12 32.04
N PRO A 470 20.94 33.11 32.57
CA PRO A 470 22.39 33.17 32.64
C PRO A 470 22.94 33.66 31.30
N GLN A 471 23.67 34.78 31.31
CA GLN A 471 24.28 35.33 30.11
C GLN A 471 25.10 34.21 29.48
N ALA A 472 24.63 33.73 28.34
CA ALA A 472 25.28 32.69 27.56
C ALA A 472 26.77 33.05 27.43
N ALA A 473 27.66 32.11 27.72
CA ALA A 473 29.07 32.33 27.45
C ALA A 473 29.24 32.69 25.97
N ALA A 474 30.16 33.60 25.62
CA ALA A 474 30.33 34.03 24.24
C ALA A 474 30.53 32.80 23.32
N GLY A 475 29.59 32.59 22.39
CA GLY A 475 29.56 31.43 21.49
C GLY A 475 28.58 30.31 21.87
N GLU A 476 27.94 30.34 23.04
CA GLU A 476 26.92 29.34 23.46
C GLU A 476 25.54 29.65 22.83
N PRO A 477 24.75 28.63 22.40
CA PRO A 477 23.43 28.88 21.83
C PRO A 477 22.49 29.48 22.88
N SER A 478 21.74 30.53 22.51
CA SER A 478 20.69 31.07 23.40
C SER A 478 19.53 30.08 23.53
N GLU A 479 18.72 30.26 24.57
CA GLU A 479 17.50 29.46 24.77
C GLU A 479 16.55 29.58 23.57
N ASP A 480 16.36 30.79 23.04
CA ASP A 480 15.54 31.04 21.85
C ASP A 480 16.06 30.27 20.63
N VAL A 481 17.38 30.25 20.42
CA VAL A 481 18.02 29.48 19.33
C VAL A 481 17.76 27.99 19.50
N MET A 482 17.91 27.46 20.72
CA MET A 482 17.64 26.05 20.99
C MET A 482 16.15 25.71 20.79
N TYR A 483 15.25 26.59 21.23
CA TYR A 483 13.80 26.46 21.04
C TYR A 483 13.44 26.39 19.55
N ASP A 484 13.96 27.31 18.74
CA ASP A 484 13.69 27.36 17.30
C ASP A 484 14.21 26.11 16.57
N LEU A 485 15.34 25.57 16.98
CA LEU A 485 15.87 24.32 16.43
C LEU A 485 15.02 23.11 16.80
N VAL A 486 14.63 22.98 18.06
CA VAL A 486 13.71 21.92 18.52
C VAL A 486 12.39 22.00 17.77
N ARG A 487 11.85 23.21 17.61
CA ARG A 487 10.65 23.46 16.81
C ARG A 487 10.84 23.04 15.35
N SER A 488 11.96 23.39 14.73
CA SER A 488 12.28 23.02 13.34
C SER A 488 12.33 21.50 13.14
N VAL A 489 12.86 20.75 14.11
CA VAL A 489 12.85 19.28 14.08
C VAL A 489 11.42 18.74 14.16
N LEU A 490 10.60 19.24 15.08
CA LEU A 490 9.20 18.84 15.22
C LEU A 490 8.37 19.17 13.97
N ASP A 491 8.59 20.34 13.35
CA ASP A 491 7.95 20.75 12.11
C ASP A 491 8.37 19.84 10.95
N THR A 492 9.64 19.44 10.89
CA THR A 492 10.15 18.48 9.90
C THR A 492 9.52 17.10 10.09
N GLY A 493 9.42 16.64 11.33
CA GLY A 493 8.72 15.40 11.67
C GLY A 493 7.24 15.43 11.27
N THR A 494 6.57 16.55 11.51
CA THR A 494 5.17 16.77 11.09
C THR A 494 5.01 16.71 9.58
N ARG A 495 5.87 17.40 8.82
CA ARG A 495 5.87 17.35 7.35
C ARG A 495 6.10 15.93 6.84
N ARG A 496 7.02 15.18 7.45
CA ARG A 496 7.30 13.79 7.11
C ARG A 496 6.10 12.88 7.36
N GLN A 497 5.48 12.96 8.54
CA GLN A 497 4.28 12.20 8.87
C GLN A 497 3.15 12.52 7.89
N ASN A 498 2.92 13.81 7.60
CA ASN A 498 1.89 14.25 6.65
C ASN A 498 2.17 13.76 5.22
N ALA A 499 3.44 13.75 4.78
CA ALA A 499 3.83 13.23 3.48
C ALA A 499 3.65 11.71 3.35
N LEU A 500 4.03 10.95 4.39
CA LEU A 500 3.78 9.51 4.46
C LEU A 500 2.28 9.21 4.41
N MET A 501 1.50 9.97 5.19
CA MET A 501 0.04 9.85 5.23
C MET A 501 -0.61 10.14 3.88
N ALA A 502 -0.22 11.23 3.21
CA ALA A 502 -0.69 11.55 1.87
C ALA A 502 -0.35 10.42 0.88
N GLY A 503 0.89 9.90 0.93
CA GLY A 503 1.31 8.78 0.10
C GLY A 503 0.51 7.49 0.34
N CYS A 504 -0.03 7.29 1.54
CA CYS A 504 -0.91 6.15 1.85
C CYS A 504 -2.33 6.32 1.33
N LEU A 505 -2.84 7.56 1.26
CA LEU A 505 -4.16 7.85 0.72
C LEU A 505 -4.21 7.72 -0.81
N ASP A 506 -3.09 7.88 -1.49
CA ASP A 506 -2.95 7.64 -2.94
C ASP A 506 -3.07 6.14 -3.33
N GLY A 507 -3.23 5.26 -2.34
CA GLY A 507 -3.47 3.82 -2.50
C GLY A 507 -2.22 2.97 -2.26
N PRO A 508 -2.42 1.66 -1.99
CA PRO A 508 -1.31 0.74 -1.75
C PRO A 508 -0.39 0.66 -2.96
N ARG A 509 0.91 0.83 -2.73
CA ARG A 509 1.93 0.73 -3.78
C ARG A 509 2.31 -0.73 -3.97
N THR A 510 2.02 -1.28 -5.15
CA THR A 510 2.20 -2.71 -5.46
C THR A 510 3.66 -3.21 -5.33
N HIS A 511 4.64 -2.30 -5.30
CA HIS A 511 6.08 -2.62 -5.24
C HIS A 511 6.78 -2.15 -3.97
N ASP A 512 6.04 -1.69 -2.96
CA ASP A 512 6.61 -1.24 -1.70
C ASP A 512 5.85 -1.89 -0.53
N PRO A 513 6.09 -3.19 -0.25
CA PRO A 513 5.42 -3.90 0.83
C PRO A 513 5.71 -3.28 2.20
N ALA A 514 6.88 -2.67 2.38
CA ALA A 514 7.22 -1.91 3.58
C ALA A 514 6.31 -0.67 3.73
N MET A 515 6.14 0.11 2.67
CA MET A 515 5.19 1.23 2.67
C MET A 515 3.75 0.77 2.88
N ASN A 516 3.34 -0.35 2.30
CA ASN A 516 1.98 -0.89 2.54
C ASN A 516 1.77 -1.29 4.01
N GLN A 517 2.77 -1.86 4.68
CA GLN A 517 2.72 -2.13 6.12
C GLN A 517 2.68 -0.83 6.93
N VAL A 518 3.50 0.17 6.58
CA VAL A 518 3.47 1.50 7.21
C VAL A 518 2.10 2.14 7.03
N CYS A 519 1.50 2.06 5.83
CA CYS A 519 0.17 2.58 5.56
C CYS A 519 -0.93 1.86 6.32
N LEU A 520 -0.86 0.53 6.42
CA LEU A 520 -1.79 -0.27 7.21
C LEU A 520 -1.71 0.11 8.70
N ALA A 521 -0.50 0.14 9.26
CA ALA A 521 -0.27 0.55 10.65
C ALA A 521 -0.76 1.99 10.87
N THR A 522 -0.43 2.90 9.96
CA THR A 522 -0.81 4.30 10.06
C THR A 522 -2.33 4.49 10.01
N MET A 523 -3.04 3.80 9.10
CA MET A 523 -4.50 3.87 9.03
C MET A 523 -5.19 3.26 10.26
N LEU A 524 -4.62 2.19 10.84
CA LEU A 524 -5.14 1.57 12.06
C LEU A 524 -4.95 2.46 13.30
N TYR A 525 -3.81 3.14 13.42
CA TYR A 525 -3.50 3.98 14.59
C TYR A 525 -4.07 5.40 14.51
N ALA A 526 -4.24 5.96 13.30
CA ALA A 526 -4.74 7.33 13.11
C ALA A 526 -6.27 7.46 13.22
N GLY A 527 -7.01 6.35 13.43
CA GLY A 527 -8.46 6.39 13.65
C GLY A 527 -9.25 7.02 12.49
N VAL A 528 -8.74 6.92 11.26
CA VAL A 528 -9.33 7.56 10.07
C VAL A 528 -10.59 6.79 9.67
N THR A 529 -11.74 7.14 10.26
CA THR A 529 -13.03 6.48 10.00
C THR A 529 -13.91 7.21 8.98
N SER A 530 -13.55 8.44 8.54
CA SER A 530 -14.49 9.31 7.78
C SER A 530 -14.04 9.78 6.39
N GLY A 531 -12.98 9.21 5.80
CA GLY A 531 -12.61 9.48 4.40
C GLY A 531 -12.10 10.90 4.08
N THR A 532 -12.07 11.80 5.06
CA THR A 532 -11.44 13.13 4.96
C THR A 532 -10.28 13.19 5.93
N TRP A 533 -9.06 13.23 5.41
CA TRP A 533 -7.86 13.43 6.21
C TRP A 533 -7.51 14.92 6.24
N GLU A 534 -7.39 15.48 7.44
CA GLU A 534 -6.80 16.79 7.64
C GLU A 534 -5.32 16.64 8.05
N PRO A 535 -4.39 17.39 7.43
CA PRO A 535 -3.00 17.40 7.85
C PRO A 535 -2.88 17.71 9.33
N ALA A 536 -2.12 16.89 10.07
CA ALA A 536 -1.88 17.16 11.47
C ALA A 536 -1.13 18.51 11.59
N PRO A 537 -1.62 19.46 12.40
CA PRO A 537 -0.86 20.67 12.69
C PRO A 537 0.42 20.29 13.47
N PRO A 538 1.49 21.08 13.36
CA PRO A 538 2.70 20.85 14.14
C PRO A 538 2.37 20.87 15.65
N PRO A 539 3.01 19.98 16.44
CA PRO A 539 2.71 19.87 17.86
C PRO A 539 3.14 21.14 18.59
N LYS A 540 2.35 21.54 19.59
CA LYS A 540 2.71 22.68 20.43
C LYS A 540 3.78 22.27 21.43
N ILE A 541 4.84 23.06 21.52
CA ILE A 541 5.79 23.00 22.64
C ILE A 541 5.09 23.65 23.84
N LEU A 542 4.77 22.84 24.84
CA LEU A 542 4.05 23.25 26.05
C LEU A 542 4.97 23.92 27.05
N ALA A 543 6.22 23.46 27.13
CA ALA A 543 7.27 24.05 27.93
C ALA A 543 8.64 23.76 27.29
N PHE A 544 9.51 24.76 27.33
CA PHE A 544 10.91 24.65 26.98
C PHE A 544 11.71 25.44 28.02
N GLU A 545 12.77 24.83 28.54
CA GLU A 545 13.63 25.47 29.52
C GLU A 545 15.06 24.97 29.28
N LYS A 546 15.97 25.90 28.99
CA LYS A 546 17.40 25.58 28.91
C LYS A 546 17.96 25.42 30.32
N ILE A 547 18.57 24.27 30.61
CA ILE A 547 19.11 23.97 31.94
C ILE A 547 20.57 24.38 32.04
N GLY A 548 21.37 24.03 31.03
CA GLY A 548 22.78 24.40 30.97
C GLY A 548 23.46 23.88 29.71
N CYS A 549 24.58 24.49 29.34
CA CYS A 549 25.44 23.97 28.28
C CYS A 549 26.89 23.91 28.75
N ALA A 550 27.62 22.95 28.19
CA ALA A 550 29.07 22.90 28.26
C ALA A 550 29.65 22.78 26.85
N PRO A 551 30.86 23.29 26.58
CA PRO A 551 31.58 22.96 25.35
C PRO A 551 31.67 21.43 25.18
N ALA A 552 31.35 20.92 23.99
CA ALA A 552 31.36 19.48 23.74
C ALA A 552 32.80 18.94 23.80
N LEU A 553 33.06 17.97 24.68
CA LEU A 553 34.42 17.44 24.87
C LEU A 553 34.92 16.74 23.60
N GLY A 554 36.01 17.26 23.02
CA GLY A 554 36.63 16.71 21.82
C GLY A 554 35.81 16.88 20.53
N GLN A 555 34.76 17.70 20.56
CA GLN A 555 33.84 17.89 19.45
C GLN A 555 33.47 19.38 19.28
N ALA A 556 33.09 19.79 18.08
CA ALA A 556 32.65 21.17 17.86
C ALA A 556 31.26 21.41 18.48
N GLY A 557 31.07 22.62 19.02
CA GLY A 557 29.79 23.09 19.55
C GLY A 557 29.62 22.90 21.06
N TYR A 558 28.37 22.99 21.51
CA TYR A 558 27.96 22.94 22.92
C TYR A 558 27.01 21.78 23.15
N GLN A 559 27.27 20.98 24.17
CA GLN A 559 26.35 19.97 24.66
C GLN A 559 25.45 20.62 25.71
N CYS A 560 24.15 20.67 25.41
CA CYS A 560 23.17 21.38 26.23
C CYS A 560 22.10 20.44 26.75
N ASP A 561 21.82 20.56 28.05
CA ASP A 561 20.69 19.94 28.71
C ASP A 561 19.51 20.92 28.70
N TYR A 562 18.33 20.42 28.37
CA TYR A 562 17.10 21.20 28.34
C TYR A 562 15.90 20.36 28.75
N ARG A 563 14.89 21.02 29.31
CA ARG A 563 13.60 20.41 29.60
C ARG A 563 12.64 20.73 28.46
N LEU A 564 11.93 19.70 28.00
CA LEU A 564 10.98 19.80 26.91
C LEU A 564 9.68 19.08 27.26
N ALA A 565 8.56 19.78 27.07
CA ALA A 565 7.22 19.19 27.07
C ALA A 565 6.53 19.51 25.75
N VAL A 566 6.09 18.48 25.03
CA VAL A 566 5.44 18.59 23.72
C VAL A 566 4.07 17.94 23.77
N GLU A 567 3.10 18.54 23.09
CA GLU A 567 1.77 17.95 22.90
C GLU A 567 1.86 16.61 22.14
N LYS A 568 1.31 15.53 22.71
CA LYS A 568 1.36 14.17 22.15
C LYS A 568 0.37 13.97 21.00
N ARG A 569 0.56 14.70 19.89
CA ARG A 569 -0.26 14.57 18.66
C ARG A 569 0.44 13.82 17.54
N LEU A 570 1.76 13.82 17.56
CA LEU A 570 2.56 13.12 16.56
C LEU A 570 2.74 11.66 16.96
N ASN A 571 2.70 10.76 15.97
CA ASN A 571 3.05 9.37 16.18
C ASN A 571 4.58 9.23 16.10
N PRO A 572 5.27 8.85 17.18
CA PRO A 572 6.74 8.76 17.19
C PRO A 572 7.31 7.86 16.08
N ALA A 573 6.58 6.83 15.67
CA ALA A 573 6.99 5.91 14.61
C ALA A 573 7.01 6.54 13.20
N LEU A 574 6.37 7.69 12.98
CA LEU A 574 6.15 8.29 11.66
C LEU A 574 6.94 9.58 11.40
N VAL A 575 7.59 10.14 12.41
CA VAL A 575 8.21 11.48 12.36
C VAL A 575 9.71 11.48 12.08
N GLY A 576 10.32 10.31 11.96
CA GLY A 576 11.78 10.17 11.81
C GLY A 576 12.53 10.22 13.15
N PRO A 577 13.80 9.76 13.17
CA PRO A 577 14.51 9.45 14.41
C PRO A 577 14.75 10.66 15.31
N GLU A 578 15.01 11.83 14.74
CA GLU A 578 15.26 13.08 15.46
C GLU A 578 14.02 13.56 16.23
N ALA A 579 12.89 13.70 15.53
CA ALA A 579 11.62 14.07 16.14
C ALA A 579 11.10 12.98 17.09
N GLN A 580 11.33 11.70 16.78
CA GLN A 580 10.99 10.58 17.66
C GLN A 580 11.66 10.71 19.03
N ARG A 581 12.96 11.04 19.07
CA ARG A 581 13.71 11.26 20.33
C ARG A 581 13.15 12.42 21.17
N LEU A 582 12.57 13.43 20.54
CA LEU A 582 11.92 14.54 21.26
C LEU A 582 10.57 14.11 21.87
N LEU A 583 9.85 13.23 21.19
CA LEU A 583 8.52 12.78 21.58
C LEU A 583 8.53 11.62 22.59
N GLU A 584 9.57 10.78 22.56
CA GLU A 584 9.73 9.61 23.44
C GLU A 584 10.66 9.89 24.63
N GLY A 585 10.48 9.21 25.76
CA GLY A 585 11.39 9.29 26.91
C GLY A 585 11.09 10.42 27.91
N ALA A 586 12.05 10.70 28.78
CA ALA A 586 11.93 11.71 29.84
C ALA A 586 11.86 13.13 29.27
N SER A 587 11.29 14.07 30.05
CA SER A 587 11.21 15.50 29.70
C SER A 587 12.57 16.19 29.71
N LEU A 588 13.56 15.64 30.40
CA LEU A 588 14.95 16.08 30.35
C LEU A 588 15.62 15.50 29.11
N LYS A 589 16.20 16.38 28.29
CA LYS A 589 16.83 16.05 27.01
C LYS A 589 18.23 16.64 26.97
N GLN A 590 19.10 15.99 26.20
CA GLN A 590 20.43 16.49 25.89
C GLN A 590 20.65 16.46 24.38
N ALA A 591 21.24 17.52 23.84
CA ALA A 591 21.67 17.56 22.44
C ALA A 591 22.91 18.43 22.28
N ARG A 592 23.65 18.20 21.19
CA ARG A 592 24.80 19.00 20.79
C ARG A 592 24.38 20.05 19.76
N PHE A 593 24.74 21.29 20.01
CA PHE A 593 24.43 22.45 19.18
C PHE A 593 25.70 23.00 18.57
N ILE A 594 25.75 23.12 17.25
CA ILE A 594 26.94 23.58 16.52
C ILE A 594 26.57 24.82 15.71
N GLU A 595 27.35 25.89 15.85
CA GLU A 595 27.21 27.06 15.00
C GLU A 595 27.93 26.82 13.67
N GLY A 596 27.16 26.73 12.59
CA GLY A 596 27.67 26.60 11.22
C GLY A 596 27.58 27.90 10.44
N ARG A 597 28.06 27.88 9.19
CA ARG A 597 27.98 29.04 8.28
C ARG A 597 26.55 29.50 7.99
N ASN A 598 25.58 28.59 8.12
CA ASN A 598 24.16 28.84 7.83
C ASN A 598 23.32 28.95 9.11
N GLY A 599 23.96 29.23 10.25
CA GLY A 599 23.32 29.28 11.57
C GLY A 599 23.53 28.01 12.37
N TRP A 600 22.77 27.89 13.45
CA TRP A 600 22.89 26.79 14.40
C TRP A 600 22.29 25.49 13.86
N MET A 601 22.87 24.36 14.23
CA MET A 601 22.35 23.03 13.97
C MET A 601 22.33 22.20 15.24
N MET A 602 21.31 21.36 15.37
CA MET A 602 21.15 20.44 16.49
C MET A 602 21.51 19.02 16.06
N ILE A 603 22.32 18.34 16.85
CA ILE A 603 22.73 16.95 16.65
C ILE A 603 22.45 16.20 17.94
N TYR A 604 21.64 15.15 17.86
CA TYR A 604 21.42 14.28 19.01
C TYR A 604 22.66 13.42 19.23
N THR A 605 23.17 13.41 20.45
CA THR A 605 24.18 12.45 20.86
C THR A 605 23.49 11.11 21.07
N ASP A 606 24.08 10.02 20.55
CA ASP A 606 23.56 8.65 20.75
C ASP A 606 23.74 8.15 22.20
N GLU A 607 24.33 8.99 23.07
CA GLU A 607 24.75 8.67 24.44
C GLU A 607 23.90 9.36 25.53
N ALA A 608 22.71 9.86 25.22
CA ALA A 608 21.88 10.56 26.22
C ALA A 608 21.39 9.60 27.34
N VAL A 609 22.22 9.47 28.37
CA VAL A 609 21.98 9.09 29.77
C VAL A 609 21.07 7.86 29.97
N GLN A 610 21.70 6.70 30.17
CA GLN A 610 21.13 5.57 30.94
C GLN A 610 20.96 5.94 32.41
#